data_AF-A0A2V9KJA9-F1
#
_entry.id   AF-A0A2V9KJA9-F1
#
_cell.length_a   1.000
_cell.length_b   1.000
_cell.length_c   1.000
_cell.angle_alpha   90.00
_cell.angle_beta   90.00
_cell.angle_gamma   90.00
#
_symmetry.space_group_name_H-M   'P 1'
#
loop_
_entity.id
_entity.type
_entity.pdbx_description
1 polymer ?
#
loop_
_entity_poly.entity_id
_entity_poly.type
_entity_poly.pdbx_seq_one_letter_code
_entity_poly.pdbx_strand_id
1 'polypeptide(L)'
;MQLSGDVRLPRAAPGHGRRRRVPAGGRRLCAADGAAMDVVIMGGSAQSTPGLWAYLVNEARLRDLRIRLAGRDRRRLEAVRRACLLLARPGANRLECALLDGPEAWERLAGADLFLIQVRNGGYAGRSHDEEFPLRYGVCGDEGLGPGGLSAGLRNWRAIRPALENLARLGTS
;
A
#
# COMPACT_ATOMS: atom_id res chain seq x y z
N MET A 1 -26.05 7.80 24.51
CA MET A 1 -26.32 8.59 23.29
C MET A 1 -25.40 8.06 22.18
N GLN A 2 -25.90 7.09 21.41
CA GLN A 2 -25.19 6.49 20.28
C GLN A 2 -25.17 7.49 19.12
N LEU A 3 -23.99 7.75 18.54
CA LEU A 3 -23.85 8.49 17.30
C LEU A 3 -23.36 7.53 16.23
N SER A 4 -24.28 7.18 15.33
CA SER A 4 -24.14 6.22 14.24
C SER A 4 -23.58 6.92 13.01
N GLY A 5 -22.46 6.44 12.46
CA GLY A 5 -22.00 6.87 11.13
C GLY A 5 -20.62 6.34 10.81
N ASP A 6 -20.50 5.68 9.65
CA ASP A 6 -19.23 5.16 9.12
C ASP A 6 -18.27 6.28 8.70
N VAL A 7 -16.97 5.98 8.65
CA VAL A 7 -15.95 6.87 8.07
C VAL A 7 -15.89 6.62 6.58
N ARG A 8 -16.40 7.59 5.82
CA ARG A 8 -16.25 7.67 4.38
C ARG A 8 -14.98 8.45 4.04
N LEU A 9 -14.12 7.88 3.19
CA LEU A 9 -13.04 8.65 2.61
C LEU A 9 -13.64 9.70 1.66
N PRO A 10 -13.15 10.96 1.68
CA PRO A 10 -13.60 11.95 0.71
C PRO A 10 -13.24 11.48 -0.68
N ARG A 11 -14.19 11.54 -1.63
CA ARG A 11 -13.87 11.46 -3.05
C ARG A 11 -12.83 12.51 -3.37
N ALA A 12 -11.84 12.16 -4.18
CA ALA A 12 -10.76 13.07 -4.55
C ALA A 12 -11.33 14.35 -5.18
N ALA A 13 -11.47 15.40 -4.38
CA ALA A 13 -11.89 16.71 -4.85
C ALA A 13 -10.67 17.46 -5.40
N PRO A 14 -10.79 18.20 -6.52
CA PRO A 14 -9.72 19.06 -7.00
C PRO A 14 -9.62 20.27 -6.06
N GLY A 15 -8.85 20.16 -4.99
CA GLY A 15 -8.61 21.26 -4.07
C GLY A 15 -7.98 20.84 -2.75
N HIS A 16 -6.93 21.55 -2.33
CA HIS A 16 -6.32 21.39 -1.01
C HIS A 16 -7.29 21.89 0.08
N GLY A 17 -8.21 21.03 0.50
CA GLY A 17 -9.14 21.28 1.59
C GLY A 17 -8.49 21.12 2.97
N ARG A 18 -8.84 22.02 3.91
CA ARG A 18 -8.39 21.98 5.32
C ARG A 18 -8.64 20.59 5.94
N ARG A 19 -7.61 20.03 6.58
CA ARG A 19 -7.69 18.75 7.33
C ARG A 19 -8.77 18.84 8.42
N ARG A 20 -9.88 18.10 8.27
CA ARG A 20 -10.82 17.87 9.37
C ARG A 20 -10.26 16.78 10.30
N ARG A 21 -10.23 17.05 11.62
CA ARG A 21 -9.95 16.03 12.63
C ARG A 21 -11.10 15.01 12.66
N VAL A 22 -10.79 13.74 12.47
CA VAL A 22 -11.74 12.63 12.63
C VAL A 22 -11.84 12.28 14.12
N PRO A 23 -13.02 12.26 14.75
CA PRO A 23 -13.17 11.89 16.16
C PRO A 23 -12.88 10.41 16.39
N ALA A 24 -12.30 10.07 17.55
CA ALA A 24 -11.74 8.76 17.90
C ALA A 24 -12.76 7.63 18.23
N GLY A 25 -14.06 7.82 17.98
CA GLY A 25 -15.09 6.84 18.35
C GLY A 25 -15.50 5.90 17.23
N GLY A 26 -15.02 4.65 17.24
CA GLY A 26 -15.75 3.44 16.78
C GLY A 26 -16.31 3.35 15.35
N ARG A 27 -15.88 4.18 14.39
CA ARG A 27 -16.43 4.15 13.03
C ARG A 27 -15.76 3.08 12.18
N ARG A 28 -16.57 2.29 11.45
CA ARG A 28 -16.09 1.39 10.40
C ARG A 28 -15.56 2.19 9.22
N LEU A 29 -14.51 1.68 8.59
CA LEU A 29 -13.99 2.23 7.35
C LEU A 29 -14.82 1.68 6.18
N CYS A 30 -15.40 2.55 5.35
CA CYS A 30 -16.14 2.16 4.15
C CYS A 30 -15.82 3.09 2.97
N ALA A 31 -16.14 2.62 1.76
CA ALA A 31 -16.03 3.44 0.56
C ALA A 31 -16.99 4.64 0.62
N ALA A 32 -16.78 5.63 -0.25
CA ALA A 32 -17.55 6.89 -0.23
C ALA A 32 -19.07 6.68 -0.44
N ASP A 33 -19.43 5.62 -1.17
CA ASP A 33 -20.80 5.18 -1.44
C ASP A 33 -21.38 4.27 -0.33
N GLY A 34 -20.57 3.87 0.66
CA GLY A 34 -20.94 2.93 1.72
C GLY A 34 -20.68 1.46 1.39
N ALA A 35 -20.08 1.15 0.24
CA ALA A 35 -19.68 -0.21 -0.11
C ALA A 35 -18.42 -0.67 0.65
N ALA A 36 -18.11 -1.97 0.51
CA ALA A 36 -16.87 -2.57 0.98
C ALA A 36 -15.66 -1.91 0.31
N MET A 37 -14.76 -1.33 1.11
CA MET A 37 -13.62 -0.57 0.58
C MET A 37 -12.56 -1.49 -0.05
N ASP A 38 -12.11 -1.14 -1.25
CA ASP A 38 -11.03 -1.81 -1.97
C ASP A 38 -9.69 -1.13 -1.72
N VAL A 39 -8.79 -1.88 -1.09
CA VAL A 39 -7.44 -1.44 -0.72
C VAL A 39 -6.41 -2.22 -1.50
N VAL A 40 -5.65 -1.51 -2.33
CA VAL A 40 -4.48 -2.05 -3.00
C VAL A 40 -3.23 -1.80 -2.17
N ILE A 41 -2.49 -2.87 -1.86
CA ILE A 41 -1.16 -2.79 -1.23
C ILE A 41 -0.11 -2.93 -2.33
N MET A 42 0.45 -1.81 -2.78
CA MET A 42 1.58 -1.79 -3.72
C MET A 42 2.87 -2.18 -3.00
N GLY A 43 3.57 -3.19 -3.51
CA GLY A 43 4.62 -3.87 -2.76
C GLY A 43 4.05 -4.96 -1.85
N GLY A 44 2.91 -5.54 -2.21
CA GLY A 44 2.23 -6.58 -1.45
C GLY A 44 3.05 -7.86 -1.26
N SER A 45 4.11 -8.08 -2.05
CA SER A 45 5.05 -9.19 -1.86
C SER A 45 6.16 -8.92 -0.82
N ALA A 46 6.11 -7.81 -0.08
CA ALA A 46 7.07 -7.52 0.97
C ALA A 46 6.87 -8.42 2.20
N GLN A 47 7.97 -8.67 2.92
CA GLN A 47 7.97 -9.45 4.17
C GLN A 47 7.17 -8.81 5.31
N SER A 48 6.89 -7.50 5.24
CA SER A 48 6.06 -6.79 6.22
C SER A 48 4.56 -7.02 5.99
N THR A 49 4.14 -7.46 4.80
CA THR A 49 2.72 -7.60 4.44
C THR A 49 1.95 -8.53 5.37
N PRO A 50 2.46 -9.71 5.80
CA PRO A 50 1.72 -10.57 6.74
C PRO A 50 1.42 -9.88 8.08
N GLY A 51 2.33 -9.04 8.57
CA GLY A 51 2.11 -8.25 9.79
C GLY A 51 1.03 -7.18 9.60
N LEU A 52 1.04 -6.48 8.46
CA LEU A 52 -0.02 -5.55 8.08
C LEU A 52 -1.38 -6.28 7.96
N TRP A 53 -1.40 -7.44 7.30
CA TRP A 53 -2.59 -8.26 7.17
C TRP A 53 -3.14 -8.69 8.54
N ALA A 54 -2.27 -9.17 9.43
CA ALA A 54 -2.65 -9.53 10.79
C ALA A 54 -3.31 -8.35 11.51
N TYR A 55 -2.77 -7.14 11.40
CA TYR A 55 -3.41 -5.94 11.93
C TYR A 55 -4.79 -5.69 11.29
N LEU A 56 -4.88 -5.72 9.96
CA LEU A 56 -6.12 -5.47 9.22
C LEU A 56 -7.26 -6.44 9.58
N VAL A 57 -6.97 -7.71 9.85
CA VAL A 57 -8.02 -8.70 10.21
C VAL A 57 -8.37 -8.70 11.70
N ASN A 58 -7.54 -8.08 12.55
CA ASN A 58 -7.76 -8.01 14.00
C ASN A 58 -8.38 -6.68 14.46
N GLU A 59 -8.22 -5.61 13.68
CA GLU A 59 -8.80 -4.31 14.01
C GLU A 59 -10.30 -4.28 13.68
N ALA A 60 -11.14 -4.15 14.71
CA ALA A 60 -12.60 -4.21 14.57
C ALA A 60 -13.19 -3.13 13.66
N ARG A 61 -12.49 -1.99 13.51
CA ARG A 61 -12.87 -0.89 12.62
C ARG A 61 -12.55 -1.14 11.14
N LEU A 62 -11.68 -2.11 10.84
CA LEU A 62 -11.14 -2.40 9.50
C LEU A 62 -11.67 -3.75 8.97
N ARG A 63 -13.00 -3.87 8.92
CA ARG A 63 -13.70 -5.08 8.46
C ARG A 63 -14.41 -4.82 7.12
N ASP A 64 -14.78 -5.91 6.46
CA ASP A 64 -15.46 -5.91 5.15
C ASP A 64 -14.64 -5.23 4.05
N LEU A 65 -13.31 -5.32 4.14
CA LEU A 65 -12.38 -4.79 3.14
C LEU A 65 -12.11 -5.83 2.04
N ARG A 66 -11.91 -5.37 0.81
CA ARG A 66 -11.23 -6.13 -0.23
C ARG A 66 -9.77 -5.69 -0.28
N ILE A 67 -8.85 -6.60 0.03
CA ILE A 67 -7.41 -6.32 0.05
C ILE A 67 -6.76 -6.98 -1.16
N ARG A 68 -6.15 -6.18 -2.04
CA ARG A 68 -5.39 -6.64 -3.21
C ARG A 68 -3.89 -6.47 -2.97
N LEU A 69 -3.17 -7.58 -2.85
CA LEU A 69 -1.70 -7.57 -2.78
C LEU A 69 -1.13 -7.37 -4.18
N ALA A 70 -0.54 -6.22 -4.46
CA ALA A 70 0.01 -5.88 -5.77
C ALA A 70 1.55 -5.99 -5.78
N GLY A 71 2.11 -6.76 -6.71
CA GLY A 71 3.55 -6.96 -6.81
C GLY A 71 3.99 -7.55 -8.14
N ARG A 72 5.30 -7.50 -8.43
CA ARG A 72 5.87 -7.94 -9.73
C ARG A 72 6.40 -9.38 -9.70
N ASP A 73 6.66 -9.92 -8.51
CA ASP A 73 7.22 -11.26 -8.33
C ASP A 73 6.13 -12.23 -7.91
N ARG A 74 5.70 -13.08 -8.83
CA ARG A 74 4.63 -14.07 -8.60
C ARG A 74 4.96 -15.03 -7.47
N ARG A 75 6.21 -15.49 -7.35
CA ARG A 75 6.60 -16.48 -6.33
C ARG A 75 6.56 -15.87 -4.95
N ARG A 76 7.10 -14.66 -4.78
CA ARG A 76 7.06 -13.92 -3.51
C ARG A 76 5.64 -13.52 -3.15
N LEU A 77 4.85 -13.08 -4.12
CA LEU A 77 3.45 -12.71 -3.89
C LEU A 77 2.62 -13.89 -3.38
N GLU A 78 2.78 -15.07 -4.00
CA GLU A 78 2.09 -16.27 -3.54
C GLU A 78 2.58 -16.74 -2.16
N ALA A 79 3.89 -16.64 -1.89
CA ALA A 79 4.44 -16.96 -0.57
C ALA A 79 3.82 -16.07 0.53
N VAL A 80 3.73 -14.76 0.29
CA VAL A 80 3.10 -13.82 1.21
C VAL A 80 1.60 -14.07 1.31
N ARG A 81 0.89 -14.33 0.21
CA ARG A 81 -0.53 -14.68 0.21
C ARG A 81 -0.81 -15.87 1.13
N ARG A 82 -0.03 -16.95 1.02
CA ARG A 82 -0.15 -18.12 1.90
C ARG A 82 0.07 -17.76 3.37
N ALA A 83 1.08 -16.95 3.67
CA ALA A 83 1.31 -16.47 5.03
C ALA A 83 0.12 -15.67 5.58
N CYS A 84 -0.48 -14.80 4.77
CA CYS A 84 -1.69 -14.08 5.15
C CYS A 84 -2.88 -15.02 5.40
N LEU A 85 -3.09 -16.03 4.54
CA LEU A 85 -4.18 -17.01 4.73
C LEU A 85 -4.05 -17.80 6.03
N LEU A 86 -2.83 -18.14 6.46
CA LEU A 86 -2.58 -18.80 7.75
C LEU A 86 -2.94 -17.90 8.95
N LEU A 87 -2.88 -16.58 8.78
CA LEU A 87 -3.22 -15.59 9.81
C LEU A 87 -4.70 -15.16 9.74
N ALA A 88 -5.45 -15.63 8.75
CA ALA A 88 -6.86 -15.28 8.58
C ALA A 88 -7.74 -15.92 9.66
N ARG A 89 -8.87 -15.26 9.95
CA ARG A 89 -9.89 -15.72 10.90
C ARG A 89 -11.25 -15.84 10.20
N PRO A 90 -12.23 -16.56 10.77
CA PRO A 90 -13.59 -16.55 10.24
C PRO A 90 -14.12 -15.12 10.10
N GLY A 91 -14.71 -14.80 8.94
CA GLY A 91 -15.17 -13.45 8.62
C GLY A 91 -14.06 -12.41 8.41
N ALA A 92 -12.83 -12.85 8.12
CA ALA A 92 -11.74 -11.94 7.73
C ALA A 92 -12.06 -11.21 6.41
N ASN A 93 -11.33 -10.11 6.20
CA ASN A 93 -11.34 -9.36 4.95
C ASN A 93 -11.07 -10.27 3.73
N ARG A 94 -11.52 -9.85 2.54
CA ARG A 94 -11.22 -10.58 1.30
C ARG A 94 -9.78 -10.32 0.88
N LEU A 95 -9.05 -11.37 0.48
CA LEU A 95 -7.67 -11.27 0.06
C LEU A 95 -7.50 -11.74 -1.39
N GLU A 96 -6.97 -10.87 -2.22
CA GLU A 96 -6.69 -11.10 -3.65
C GLU A 96 -5.24 -10.72 -3.97
N CYS A 97 -4.75 -11.18 -5.12
CA CYS A 97 -3.43 -10.84 -5.63
C CYS A 97 -3.53 -10.20 -7.02
N ALA A 98 -2.76 -9.14 -7.22
CA ALA A 98 -2.61 -8.46 -8.51
C ALA A 98 -1.14 -8.53 -8.93
N LEU A 99 -0.86 -9.39 -9.92
CA LEU A 99 0.47 -9.46 -10.51
C LEU A 99 0.67 -8.27 -11.47
N LEU A 100 1.79 -7.57 -11.31
CA LEU A 100 2.19 -6.39 -12.09
C LEU A 100 3.31 -6.76 -13.06
N ASP A 101 2.99 -7.57 -14.08
CA ASP A 101 3.93 -8.19 -15.01
C ASP A 101 3.93 -7.60 -16.43
N GLY A 102 3.18 -6.52 -16.67
CA GLY A 102 3.10 -5.87 -17.99
C GLY A 102 2.49 -4.47 -17.98
N PRO A 103 2.47 -3.79 -19.14
CA PRO A 103 1.91 -2.44 -19.29
C PRO A 103 0.43 -2.34 -18.88
N GLU A 104 -0.36 -3.36 -19.20
CA GLU A 104 -1.79 -3.44 -18.93
C GLU A 104 -2.07 -3.87 -17.49
N ALA A 105 -1.05 -4.29 -16.73
CA ALA A 105 -1.24 -4.81 -15.39
C ALA A 105 -1.77 -3.74 -14.40
N TRP A 106 -1.65 -2.45 -14.74
CA TRP A 106 -2.26 -1.36 -13.98
C TRP A 106 -3.79 -1.39 -14.03
N GLU A 107 -4.40 -1.89 -15.12
CA GLU A 107 -5.86 -2.05 -15.22
C GLU A 107 -6.40 -3.00 -14.15
N ARG A 108 -5.58 -3.98 -13.72
CA ARG A 108 -5.91 -4.88 -12.59
C ARG A 108 -6.04 -4.15 -11.26
N LEU A 109 -5.59 -2.90 -11.17
CA LEU A 109 -5.69 -2.04 -10.00
C LEU A 109 -6.83 -1.02 -10.09
N ALA A 110 -7.54 -0.94 -11.22
CA ALA A 110 -8.67 -0.04 -11.40
C ALA A 110 -9.75 -0.25 -10.30
N GLY A 111 -10.49 0.82 -10.00
CA GLY A 111 -11.55 0.81 -9.00
C GLY A 111 -11.10 0.64 -7.55
N ALA A 112 -9.81 0.80 -7.24
CA ALA A 112 -9.36 0.85 -5.84
C ALA A 112 -9.81 2.17 -5.19
N ASP A 113 -10.25 2.10 -3.94
CA ASP A 113 -10.55 3.29 -3.13
C ASP A 113 -9.28 3.85 -2.45
N LEU A 114 -8.34 2.96 -2.12
CA LEU A 114 -7.11 3.32 -1.40
C LEU A 114 -5.91 2.54 -1.93
N PHE A 115 -4.82 3.26 -2.15
CA PHE A 115 -3.50 2.67 -2.41
C PHE A 115 -2.59 2.86 -1.19
N LEU A 116 -2.13 1.74 -0.61
CA LEU A 116 -1.05 1.72 0.37
C LEU A 116 0.25 1.36 -0.33
N ILE A 117 1.24 2.23 -0.28
CA ILE A 117 2.51 2.06 -1.00
C ILE A 117 3.60 1.66 0.00
N GLN A 118 4.10 0.43 -0.12
CA GLN A 118 5.22 -0.13 0.65
C GLN A 118 6.28 -0.77 -0.26
N VAL A 119 6.51 -0.16 -1.43
CA VAL A 119 7.47 -0.66 -2.42
C VAL A 119 8.90 -0.39 -1.99
N ARG A 120 9.80 -1.34 -2.28
CA ARG A 120 11.25 -1.14 -2.23
C ARG A 120 11.85 -1.39 -3.61
N ASN A 121 11.96 -0.34 -4.41
CA ASN A 121 12.59 -0.45 -5.73
C ASN A 121 14.10 -0.69 -5.56
N GLY A 122 14.62 -1.68 -6.28
CA GLY A 122 16.00 -2.18 -6.08
C GLY A 122 16.12 -3.29 -5.03
N GLY A 123 15.08 -3.56 -4.23
CA GLY A 123 15.13 -4.61 -3.20
C GLY A 123 16.27 -4.42 -2.20
N TYR A 124 16.78 -5.53 -1.64
CA TYR A 124 17.92 -5.50 -0.72
C TYR A 124 19.24 -5.18 -1.41
N ALA A 125 19.42 -5.56 -2.68
CA ALA A 125 20.63 -5.20 -3.42
C ALA A 125 20.73 -3.67 -3.60
N GLY A 126 19.61 -3.00 -3.91
CA GLY A 126 19.55 -1.54 -3.97
C GLY A 126 19.89 -0.90 -2.62
N ARG A 127 19.37 -1.45 -1.52
CA ARG A 127 19.71 -0.97 -0.16
C ARG A 127 21.19 -1.19 0.17
N SER A 128 21.75 -2.36 -0.14
CA SER A 128 23.18 -2.66 0.05
C SER A 128 24.02 -1.60 -0.65
N HIS A 129 23.69 -1.29 -1.90
CA HIS A 129 24.34 -0.21 -2.62
C HIS A 129 24.23 1.14 -1.90
N ASP A 130 23.02 1.52 -1.47
CA ASP A 130 22.77 2.81 -0.79
C ASP A 130 23.53 2.94 0.54
N GLU A 131 23.74 1.83 1.26
CA GLU A 131 24.51 1.79 2.52
C GLU A 131 26.03 1.68 2.28
N GLU A 132 26.47 1.11 1.15
CA GLU A 132 27.89 0.86 0.87
C GLU A 132 28.58 1.98 0.09
N PHE A 133 27.93 2.55 -0.93
CA PHE A 133 28.59 3.54 -1.79
C PHE A 133 29.08 4.79 -1.04
N PRO A 134 28.36 5.33 -0.03
CA PRO A 134 28.80 6.53 0.68
C PRO A 134 30.10 6.31 1.45
N LEU A 135 30.37 5.08 1.89
CA LEU A 135 31.58 4.72 2.65
C LEU A 135 32.86 5.02 1.85
N ARG A 136 32.81 4.92 0.52
CA ARG A 136 33.93 5.23 -0.38
C ARG A 136 34.35 6.70 -0.34
N TYR A 137 33.47 7.56 0.18
CA TYR A 137 33.66 9.01 0.31
C TYR A 137 33.81 9.44 1.77
N GLY A 138 33.99 8.48 2.71
CA GLY A 138 34.10 8.78 4.14
C GLY A 138 32.79 9.23 4.79
N VAL A 139 31.64 8.94 4.16
CA VAL A 139 30.31 9.29 4.66
C VAL A 139 29.59 8.02 5.10
N CYS A 140 28.87 8.07 6.23
CA CYS A 140 28.03 6.96 6.68
C CYS A 140 26.92 6.67 5.66
N GLY A 141 26.71 5.39 5.34
CA GLY A 141 25.59 4.96 4.51
C GLY A 141 24.35 4.65 5.33
N ASP A 142 23.20 5.09 4.81
CA ASP A 142 21.88 4.88 5.42
C ASP A 142 20.82 4.81 4.31
N GLU A 143 19.79 3.99 4.50
CA GLU A 143 18.71 3.82 3.51
C GLU A 143 17.81 5.06 3.37
N GLY A 144 17.66 5.84 4.44
CA GLY A 144 16.71 6.95 4.53
C GLY A 144 17.37 8.33 4.63
N LEU A 145 18.65 8.39 4.98
CA LEU A 145 19.38 9.63 5.23
C LEU A 145 20.65 9.73 4.37
N GLY A 146 21.12 10.96 4.20
CA GLY A 146 22.37 11.24 3.48
C GLY A 146 22.36 10.82 2.01
N PRO A 147 23.54 10.54 1.41
CA PRO A 147 23.66 10.17 0.01
C PRO A 147 22.92 8.87 -0.34
N GLY A 148 22.94 7.88 0.57
CA GLY A 148 22.21 6.62 0.44
C GLY A 148 20.69 6.84 0.33
N GLY A 149 20.13 7.61 1.26
CA GLY A 149 18.73 8.00 1.24
C GLY A 149 18.32 8.76 -0.01
N LEU A 150 19.16 9.67 -0.51
CA LEU A 150 18.90 10.38 -1.76
C LEU A 150 18.88 9.43 -2.96
N SER A 151 19.83 8.48 -3.05
CA SER A 151 19.87 7.43 -4.07
C SER A 151 18.58 6.59 -4.04
N ALA A 152 18.19 6.10 -2.86
CA ALA A 152 16.97 5.33 -2.66
C ALA A 152 15.72 6.13 -3.06
N GLY A 153 15.64 7.40 -2.66
CA GLY A 153 14.55 8.32 -2.98
C GLY A 153 14.38 8.54 -4.49
N LEU A 154 15.47 8.84 -5.19
CA LEU A 154 15.46 9.02 -6.65
C LEU A 154 15.06 7.73 -7.39
N ARG A 155 15.59 6.59 -6.96
CA ARG A 155 15.24 5.28 -7.52
C ARG A 155 13.76 4.95 -7.33
N ASN A 156 13.20 5.24 -6.16
CA ASN A 156 11.78 5.06 -5.88
C ASN A 156 10.91 6.03 -6.68
N TRP A 157 11.27 7.32 -6.75
CA TRP A 157 10.51 8.31 -7.51
C TRP A 157 10.37 7.94 -9.00
N ARG A 158 11.47 7.49 -9.63
CA ARG A 158 11.47 7.05 -11.02
C ARG A 158 10.49 5.90 -11.29
N ALA A 159 10.29 5.01 -10.32
CA ALA A 159 9.37 3.89 -10.44
C ALA A 159 7.92 4.24 -10.06
N ILE A 160 7.73 5.09 -9.04
CA ILE A 160 6.40 5.45 -8.52
C ILE A 160 5.71 6.49 -9.39
N ARG A 161 6.43 7.47 -9.95
CA ARG A 161 5.80 8.54 -10.76
C ARG A 161 4.95 7.98 -11.92
N PRO A 162 5.45 7.08 -12.79
CA PRO A 162 4.63 6.50 -13.86
C PRO A 162 3.45 5.68 -13.33
N ALA A 163 3.63 5.00 -12.19
CA ALA A 163 2.54 4.28 -11.54
C ALA A 163 1.41 5.23 -11.14
N LEU A 164 1.74 6.37 -10.50
CA LEU A 164 0.75 7.37 -10.12
C LEU A 164 0.05 7.99 -11.34
N GLU A 165 0.78 8.24 -12.43
CA GLU A 165 0.21 8.73 -13.70
C GLU A 165 -0.78 7.71 -14.29
N ASN A 166 -0.43 6.43 -14.28
CA ASN A 166 -1.33 5.36 -14.74
C ASN A 166 -2.57 5.25 -13.85
N LEU A 167 -2.39 5.28 -12.52
CA LEU A 167 -3.51 5.23 -11.58
C LEU A 167 -4.45 6.44 -11.73
N ALA A 168 -3.91 7.63 -11.98
CA ALA A 168 -4.71 8.83 -12.23
C ALA A 168 -5.58 8.71 -13.50
N ARG A 169 -5.10 7.99 -14.52
CA ARG A 169 -5.87 7.74 -15.76
C ARG A 169 -7.02 6.74 -15.56
N LEU A 170 -6.86 5.80 -14.62
CA LEU A 170 -7.84 4.73 -14.40
C LEU A 170 -9.07 5.18 -13.61
N GLY A 171 -9.05 6.39 -13.04
CA GLY A 171 -10.15 6.93 -12.24
C GLY A 171 -10.30 6.21 -10.89
N THR A 172 -10.11 6.94 -9.81
CA THR A 172 -10.65 6.54 -8.49
C THR A 172 -12.16 6.85 -8.47
N SER A 173 -13.00 5.85 -8.18
CA SER A 173 -14.47 5.98 -8.08
C SER A 173 -14.96 6.88 -6.93
#